data_AF-A0A955J7B2-F1
#
_entry.id   AF-A0A955J7B2-F1
#
_cell.length_a   1.000
_cell.length_b   1.000
_cell.length_c   1.000
_cell.angle_alpha   90.00
_cell.angle_beta   90.00
_cell.angle_gamma   90.00
#
_symmetry.space_group_name_H-M   'P 1'
#
loop_
_entity.id
_entity.type
_entity.pdbx_description
1 polymer ?
#
loop_
_entity_poly.entity_id
_entity_poly.type
_entity_poly.pdbx_seq_one_letter_code
_entity_poly.pdbx_strand_id
1 'polypeptide(L)'
;DEVKFVICGRADYEWAREIIQRHDLPRRVSAVLMSAVFAQPRGLEILGQEGLPMRQLAEWILEDHLPVRLQAQLHKFIWDPATRGV
;
A
#
# COMPACT_ATOMS: atom_id res chain seq x y z
N ASP A 1 -15.31 -8.05 -5.93
CA ASP A 1 -14.69 -7.18 -4.91
C ASP A 1 -13.18 -7.16 -5.03
N GLU A 2 -12.55 -6.15 -4.43
CA GLU A 2 -11.09 -5.97 -4.37
C GLU A 2 -10.69 -5.70 -2.91
N VAL A 3 -9.46 -6.08 -2.55
CA VAL A 3 -8.88 -5.77 -1.23
C VAL A 3 -7.58 -5.01 -1.44
N LYS A 4 -7.40 -3.90 -0.73
CA LYS A 4 -6.20 -3.06 -0.82
C LYS A 4 -5.50 -2.92 0.52
N PHE A 5 -4.19 -3.18 0.51
CA PHE A 5 -3.28 -2.91 1.62
C PHE A 5 -2.45 -1.66 1.34
N VAL A 6 -2.38 -0.74 2.31
CA VAL A 6 -1.48 0.41 2.28
C VAL A 6 -0.32 0.09 3.21
N ILE A 7 0.89 -0.03 2.65
CA ILE A 7 2.07 -0.57 3.34
C ILE A 7 2.96 0.58 3.79
N CYS A 8 3.20 0.68 5.11
CA CYS A 8 4.08 1.69 5.68
C CYS A 8 5.53 1.23 5.82
N GLY A 9 5.77 -0.08 5.86
CA GLY A 9 7.10 -0.64 6.01
C GLY A 9 7.09 -2.17 5.99
N ARG A 10 8.22 -2.78 6.37
CA ARG A 10 8.40 -4.22 6.27
C ARG A 10 7.43 -5.01 7.16
N ALA A 11 7.16 -4.54 8.37
CA ALA A 11 6.22 -5.19 9.28
C ALA A 11 4.80 -5.27 8.71
N ASP A 12 4.29 -4.17 8.15
CA ASP A 12 2.99 -4.13 7.48
C ASP A 12 2.95 -5.08 6.26
N TYR A 13 4.03 -5.13 5.50
CA TYR A 13 4.16 -6.02 4.35
C TYR A 13 4.07 -7.50 4.76
N GLU A 14 4.80 -7.90 5.79
CA GLU A 14 4.80 -9.27 6.32
C GLU A 14 3.43 -9.65 6.87
N TRP A 15 2.79 -8.74 7.62
CA TRP A 15 1.43 -8.93 8.10
C TRP A 15 0.43 -9.06 6.94
N ALA A 16 0.51 -8.19 5.93
CA ALA A 16 -0.38 -8.26 4.77
C ALA A 16 -0.20 -9.59 4.00
N ARG A 17 1.05 -10.02 3.80
CA ARG A 17 1.38 -11.32 3.21
C ARG A 17 0.77 -12.47 4.00
N GLU A 18 0.86 -12.45 5.33
CA GLU A 18 0.26 -13.46 6.19
C GLU A 18 -1.27 -13.51 6.02
N ILE A 19 -1.94 -12.35 6.03
CA ILE A 19 -3.39 -12.25 5.84
C ILE A 19 -3.81 -12.77 4.45
N ILE A 20 -3.05 -12.42 3.40
CA ILE A 20 -3.30 -12.87 2.03
C ILE A 20 -3.27 -14.39 1.94
N GLN A 21 -2.26 -15.02 2.55
CA GLN A 21 -2.10 -16.47 2.55
C GLN A 21 -3.15 -17.15 3.43
N ARG A 22 -3.34 -16.67 4.67
CA ARG A 22 -4.29 -17.21 5.64
C ARG A 22 -5.72 -17.28 5.11
N HIS A 23 -6.13 -16.28 4.32
CA HIS A 23 -7.49 -16.17 3.81
C HIS A 23 -7.65 -16.54 2.34
N ASP A 24 -6.57 -16.98 1.68
CA ASP A 24 -6.53 -17.29 0.25
C ASP A 24 -7.18 -16.21 -0.63
N LEU A 25 -6.84 -14.95 -0.33
CA LEU A 25 -7.47 -13.79 -0.96
C LEU A 25 -7.39 -13.81 -2.50
N PRO A 26 -6.28 -14.23 -3.15
CA PRO A 26 -6.21 -14.26 -4.61
C PRO A 26 -7.28 -15.14 -5.28
N ARG A 27 -7.85 -16.12 -4.56
CA ARG A 27 -8.97 -16.94 -5.09
C ARG A 27 -10.35 -16.37 -4.79
N ARG A 28 -10.45 -15.38 -3.89
CA ARG A 28 -11.73 -14.88 -3.37
C ARG A 28 -12.11 -13.52 -3.93
N VAL A 29 -11.14 -12.73 -4.36
CA VAL A 29 -11.36 -11.38 -4.88
C VAL A 29 -10.75 -11.21 -6.25
N SER A 30 -11.26 -10.25 -7.02
CA SER A 30 -10.80 -9.97 -8.38
C SER A 30 -9.37 -9.41 -8.41
N ALA A 31 -8.96 -8.73 -7.34
CA ALA A 31 -7.61 -8.23 -7.15
C ALA A 31 -7.28 -8.07 -5.66
N VAL A 32 -6.05 -8.45 -5.32
CA VAL A 32 -5.38 -8.00 -4.10
C VAL A 32 -4.39 -6.91 -4.51
N LEU A 33 -4.58 -5.72 -3.97
CA LEU A 33 -3.82 -4.52 -4.31
C LEU A 33 -2.88 -4.18 -3.16
N MET A 34 -1.63 -3.82 -3.49
CA MET A 34 -0.69 -3.26 -2.54
C MET A 34 -0.24 -1.88 -3.01
N SER A 35 -0.26 -0.90 -2.11
CA SER A 35 0.23 0.45 -2.38
C SER A 35 1.17 0.88 -1.27
N ALA A 36 2.26 1.54 -1.63
CA ALA A 36 3.12 2.18 -0.65
C ALA A 36 2.43 3.40 -0.03
N VAL A 37 2.62 3.60 1.27
CA VAL A 37 2.21 4.85 1.93
C VAL A 37 3.06 6.01 1.42
N PHE A 38 2.43 7.16 1.19
CA PHE A 38 3.15 8.38 0.83
C PHE A 38 3.72 9.03 2.08
N ALA A 39 4.80 9.80 1.90
CA ALA A 39 5.29 10.69 2.92
C ALA A 39 4.17 11.66 3.35
N GLN A 40 3.95 11.76 4.65
CA GLN A 40 3.03 12.70 5.26
C GLN A 40 3.84 13.57 6.24
N PRO A 41 3.89 14.89 6.03
CA PRO A 41 4.62 15.78 6.92
C PRO A 41 3.98 15.78 8.33
N ARG A 42 4.82 16.04 9.35
CA ARG A 42 4.32 16.22 10.72
C ARG A 42 3.48 17.50 10.81
N GLY A 43 2.40 17.45 11.58
CA GLY A 43 1.54 18.60 11.86
C GLY A 43 0.71 18.40 13.12
N LEU A 44 -0.18 19.36 13.43
CA LEU A 44 -1.05 19.31 14.63
C LEU A 44 -1.96 18.07 14.66
N GLU A 45 -2.32 17.51 13.50
CA GLU A 45 -3.26 16.40 13.36
C GLU A 45 -2.59 15.06 13.01
N ILE A 46 -1.33 15.07 12.54
CA ILE A 46 -0.62 13.87 12.07
C ILE A 46 0.81 13.87 12.61
N LEU A 47 1.21 12.77 13.28
CA LEU A 47 2.56 12.58 13.83
C LEU A 47 3.68 12.48 12.77
N GLY A 48 3.29 12.45 11.51
CA GLY A 48 4.12 12.26 10.32
C GLY A 48 4.31 10.79 9.94
N GLN A 49 4.56 10.56 8.67
CA GLN A 49 4.94 9.28 8.08
C GLN A 49 6.01 9.54 7.02
N GLU A 50 7.13 8.82 7.06
CA GLU A 50 8.23 9.08 6.12
C GLU A 50 7.91 8.63 4.68
N GLY A 51 6.96 7.71 4.52
CA GLY A 51 6.64 7.10 3.23
C GLY A 51 7.47 5.87 2.97
N LEU A 52 6.93 4.98 2.13
CA LEU A 52 7.66 3.81 1.64
C LEU A 52 7.98 4.04 0.15
N PRO A 53 9.25 3.93 -0.29
CA PRO A 53 9.56 3.99 -1.71
C PRO A 53 8.81 2.90 -2.47
N MET A 54 8.07 3.28 -3.53
CA MET A 54 7.26 2.33 -4.29
C MET A 54 8.11 1.22 -4.94
N ARG A 55 9.35 1.53 -5.32
CA ARG A 55 10.34 0.54 -5.78
C ARG A 55 10.59 -0.54 -4.74
N GLN A 56 10.80 -0.15 -3.48
CA GLN A 56 11.12 -1.09 -2.40
C GLN A 56 9.96 -2.06 -2.16
N LEU A 57 8.71 -1.57 -2.20
CA LEU A 57 7.54 -2.46 -2.14
C LEU A 57 7.47 -3.41 -3.34
N ALA A 58 7.79 -2.92 -4.55
CA ALA A 58 7.82 -3.75 -5.75
C ALA A 58 8.87 -4.87 -5.64
N GLU A 59 10.06 -4.56 -5.12
CA GLU A 59 11.14 -5.53 -4.88
C GLU A 59 10.70 -6.62 -3.90
N TRP A 60 10.05 -6.27 -2.79
CA TRP A 60 9.53 -7.27 -1.85
C TRP A 60 8.47 -8.18 -2.47
N ILE A 61 7.52 -7.61 -3.22
CA ILE A 61 6.47 -8.38 -3.92
C ILE A 61 7.10 -9.38 -4.90
N LEU A 62 8.13 -8.95 -5.65
CA LEU A 62 8.83 -9.79 -6.61
C LEU A 62 9.63 -10.90 -5.91
N GLU A 63 10.35 -10.56 -4.83
CA GLU A 63 11.15 -11.49 -4.04
C GLU A 63 10.31 -12.64 -3.47
N ASP A 64 9.13 -12.33 -2.95
CA ASP A 64 8.22 -13.33 -2.37
C ASP A 64 7.28 -13.99 -3.40
N HIS A 65 7.35 -13.59 -4.67
CA HIS A 65 6.42 -14.00 -5.72
C HIS A 65 4.94 -13.86 -5.32
N LEU A 66 4.62 -12.77 -4.62
CA LEU A 66 3.30 -12.59 -4.02
C LEU A 66 2.24 -12.31 -5.11
N PRO A 67 1.11 -13.04 -5.15
CA PRO A 67 0.08 -12.89 -6.19
C PRO A 67 -0.81 -11.66 -5.94
N VAL A 68 -0.21 -10.47 -6.03
CA VAL A 68 -0.84 -9.16 -5.81
C VAL A 68 -0.53 -8.22 -6.97
N ARG A 69 -1.25 -7.10 -7.04
CA ARG A 69 -0.96 -6.01 -7.98
C ARG A 69 -0.43 -4.80 -7.20
N LEU A 70 0.72 -4.28 -7.62
CA LEU A 70 1.20 -2.99 -7.13
C LEU A 70 0.32 -1.88 -7.72
N GLN A 71 -0.27 -1.04 -6.86
CA GLN A 71 -1.13 0.07 -7.25
C GLN A 71 -0.61 1.39 -6.69
N ALA A 72 -0.36 2.35 -7.56
CA ALA A 72 -0.05 3.71 -7.16
C ALA A 72 -1.31 4.44 -6.66
N GLN A 73 -1.17 5.25 -5.61
CA GLN A 73 -2.27 6.11 -5.15
C GLN A 73 -2.36 7.35 -6.06
N LEU A 74 -2.94 7.18 -7.26
CA LEU A 74 -2.94 8.20 -8.33
C LEU A 74 -3.40 9.59 -7.86
N HIS A 75 -4.38 9.65 -6.95
CA HIS A 75 -4.87 10.92 -6.41
C HIS A 75 -3.77 11.77 -5.73
N LYS A 76 -2.74 11.13 -5.15
CA LYS A 76 -1.59 11.84 -4.55
C LYS A 76 -0.64 12.46 -5.58
N PHE A 77 -0.73 12.06 -6.84
CA PHE A 77 0.03 12.66 -7.95
C PHE A 77 -0.79 13.68 -8.74
N ILE A 78 -2.11 13.54 -8.73
CA ILE A 78 -3.02 14.39 -9.52
C ILE A 78 -3.36 15.67 -8.75
N TRP A 79 -3.63 15.57 -7.45
CA TRP A 79 -4.09 16.70 -6.65
C TRP A 79 -3.06 17.08 -5.58
N ASP A 80 -2.97 18.39 -5.31
CA ASP A 80 -2.20 18.89 -4.19
C ASP A 80 -2.73 18.29 -2.87
N PRO A 81 -1.87 17.88 -1.93
CA PRO A 81 -2.30 17.31 -0.65
C PRO A 81 -3.28 18.17 0.16
N ALA A 82 -3.31 19.49 -0.05
CA ALA A 82 -4.23 20.41 0.61
C ALA A 82 -5.59 20.53 -0.10
N THR A 83 -5.75 19.92 -1.29
CA THR A 83 -6.99 19.92 -2.06
C THR A 83 -8.05 19.10 -1.33
N ARG A 84 -9.19 19.71 -1.00
CA ARG A 84 -10.33 19.03 -0.36
C ARG A 84 -11.43 18.75 -1.41
N GLY A 85 -12.12 17.61 -1.26
CA GLY A 85 -13.29 17.27 -2.07
C GLY A 85 -13.00 16.59 -3.41
N VAL A 86 -11.85 15.92 -3.53
CA VAL A 86 -11.38 15.15 -4.69
C VAL A 86 -11.19 13.69 -4.35
#